data_AF-A0A351IQP0-F1
#
_entry.id   AF-A0A351IQP0-F1
#
_cell.length_a   1.000
_cell.length_b   1.000
_cell.length_c   1.000
_cell.angle_alpha   90.00
_cell.angle_beta   90.00
_cell.angle_gamma   90.00
#
_symmetry.space_group_name_H-M   'P 1'
#
loop_
_entity.id
_entity.type
_entity.pdbx_description
1 polymer ?
#
loop_
_entity_poly.entity_id
_entity_poly.type
_entity_poly.pdbx_seq_one_letter_code
_entity_poly.pdbx_strand_id
1 'polypeptide(L)'
;MKNNVFILPFITALISGVAVFINKFGVGSWSDAVAYTTTKNIIAACLLAGLVGAVAQWRVLKLLNKKQWINLVVIGVIGGSVPFVLFFKSLTLVPATQAAFIHKTLFVWVAVMSAVYLKEKVSRLQWLGIVVMMIGVVMLGGLKGWDWGIGFFLALGATILWAIETIIAKKILQNIPALVGAWARMAFGAVLLIVYSIAQGSGQALIPQTWEQVGWALVTGMVLCGYVACWYTGLKKLSASFVSTVLVLAFPITVVLQNITTGQWPSALIVPMILLVAGAGVFVMSSRQKNLTPALSLIKERETMVSMVSPQLLSQEQGIIRCARYAFSPNRLHFCGPDKSGEMLAYLGENTADYGLRYLLSQFEVMYPYLKAIADANHLSDPLHEKVVEAYWVGNELLDTPSKQDMYIHLKDTLKVKDRFGSKYFGYIEDKISGGAKMHHSFQVMNIWQRMGHKEEPHTVESIDSCRISWGKVIAIDGPVITVERQPIRFDGAKLYLATVEQRVIRRHLADDGSMDDAAIGDWISMHWDLPCERLHARQVANLARFTNMHLALANRTV
;
A
#
# COMPACT_ATOMS: atom_id res chain seq x y z
N MET A 1 1.70 18.87 5.19
CA MET A 1 2.64 18.44 4.13
C MET A 1 1.94 17.79 2.91
N LYS A 2 0.73 18.23 2.51
CA LYS A 2 -0.10 17.53 1.50
C LYS A 2 0.27 17.78 0.02
N ASN A 3 1.18 18.71 -0.29
CA ASN A 3 1.54 19.06 -1.68
C ASN A 3 2.71 18.26 -2.29
N ASN A 4 3.36 17.36 -1.53
CA ASN A 4 4.63 16.74 -1.95
C ASN A 4 4.50 15.53 -2.89
N VAL A 5 3.30 14.98 -3.14
CA VAL A 5 3.17 13.77 -3.99
C VAL A 5 3.23 14.12 -5.49
N PHE A 6 2.68 15.28 -5.88
CA PHE A 6 2.64 15.72 -7.28
C PHE A 6 4.00 16.14 -7.83
N ILE A 7 4.98 16.44 -6.97
CA ILE A 7 6.34 16.80 -7.40
C ILE A 7 7.12 15.59 -7.91
N LEU A 8 6.74 14.36 -7.52
CA LEU A 8 7.51 13.15 -7.83
C LEU A 8 7.64 12.87 -9.34
N PRO A 9 6.60 12.99 -10.18
CA PRO A 9 6.77 12.84 -11.63
C PRO A 9 7.66 13.93 -12.25
N PHE A 10 7.64 15.16 -11.73
CA PHE A 10 8.55 16.22 -12.18
C PHE A 10 9.99 15.96 -11.79
N ILE A 11 10.23 15.46 -10.57
CA ILE A 11 11.55 14.96 -10.14
C ILE A 11 11.98 13.81 -11.05
N THR A 12 11.07 12.88 -11.37
CA THR A 12 11.36 11.77 -12.28
C THR A 12 11.75 12.26 -13.68
N ALA A 13 11.04 13.26 -14.20
CA ALA A 13 11.37 13.91 -15.48
C ALA A 13 12.72 14.62 -15.44
N LEU A 14 13.04 15.30 -14.33
CA LEU A 14 14.34 15.94 -14.11
C LEU A 14 15.47 14.91 -14.09
N ILE A 15 15.36 13.86 -13.27
CA ILE A 15 16.35 12.78 -13.21
C ILE A 15 16.50 12.14 -14.59
N SER A 16 15.39 11.88 -15.30
CA SER A 16 15.44 11.30 -16.64
C SER A 16 16.12 12.23 -17.66
N GLY A 17 15.87 13.54 -17.61
CA GLY A 17 16.47 14.51 -18.52
C GLY A 17 17.99 14.62 -18.33
N VAL A 18 18.42 14.65 -17.06
CA VAL A 18 19.83 14.56 -16.67
C VAL A 18 20.42 13.23 -17.10
N ALA A 19 19.71 12.12 -16.86
CA ALA A 19 20.14 10.77 -17.22
C ALA A 19 20.42 10.66 -18.72
N VAL A 20 19.50 11.11 -19.58
CA VAL A 20 19.70 11.04 -21.04
C VAL A 20 20.93 11.86 -21.46
N PHE A 21 21.12 13.03 -20.86
CA PHE A 21 22.30 13.87 -21.13
C PHE A 21 23.61 13.17 -20.73
N ILE A 22 23.72 12.64 -19.51
CA ILE A 22 24.96 11.99 -19.05
C ILE A 22 25.22 10.63 -19.70
N ASN A 23 24.17 9.87 -20.05
CA ASN A 23 24.31 8.56 -20.72
C ASN A 23 24.99 8.69 -22.08
N LYS A 24 24.89 9.85 -22.76
CA LYS A 24 25.62 10.11 -24.02
C LYS A 24 27.14 9.98 -23.85
N PHE A 25 27.68 10.44 -22.73
CA PHE A 25 29.11 10.33 -22.44
C PHE A 25 29.47 8.92 -22.01
N GLY A 26 28.69 8.35 -21.08
CA GLY A 26 28.96 7.01 -20.54
C GLY A 26 28.88 5.90 -21.58
N VAL A 27 27.91 5.94 -22.51
CA VAL A 27 27.82 4.95 -23.59
C VAL A 27 28.98 5.05 -24.57
N GLY A 28 29.56 6.24 -24.74
CA GLY A 28 30.72 6.46 -25.63
C GLY A 28 32.01 5.80 -25.11
N SER A 29 32.12 5.56 -23.80
CA SER A 29 33.26 4.86 -23.20
C SER A 29 33.15 3.32 -23.29
N TRP A 30 32.08 2.79 -23.87
CA TRP A 30 31.82 1.35 -24.01
C TRP A 30 31.67 0.96 -25.48
N SER A 31 32.21 -0.20 -25.86
CA SER A 31 32.10 -0.73 -27.24
C SER A 31 30.73 -1.36 -27.53
N ASP A 32 29.99 -1.76 -26.50
CA ASP A 32 28.68 -2.39 -26.59
C ASP A 32 27.66 -1.67 -25.68
N ALA A 33 26.62 -1.10 -26.30
CA ALA A 33 25.55 -0.39 -25.60
C ALA A 33 24.69 -1.31 -24.72
N VAL A 34 24.56 -2.59 -25.09
CA VAL A 34 23.88 -3.61 -24.28
C VAL A 34 24.69 -3.87 -23.03
N ALA A 35 26.01 -3.99 -23.15
CA ALA A 35 26.90 -4.21 -22.02
C ALA A 35 26.86 -3.03 -21.04
N TYR A 36 27.02 -1.80 -21.55
CA TYR A 36 26.89 -0.59 -20.74
C TYR A 36 25.55 -0.53 -19.98
N THR A 37 24.45 -0.80 -20.68
CA THR A 37 23.11 -0.77 -20.09
C THR A 37 22.92 -1.84 -19.03
N THR A 38 23.42 -3.04 -19.28
CA THR A 38 23.35 -4.16 -18.34
C THR A 38 24.13 -3.84 -17.08
N THR A 39 25.35 -3.31 -17.19
CA THR A 39 26.19 -2.98 -16.04
C THR A 39 25.59 -1.89 -15.16
N LYS A 40 25.06 -0.80 -15.74
CA LYS A 40 24.36 0.22 -14.93
C LYS A 40 23.05 -0.31 -14.31
N ASN A 41 22.35 -1.24 -14.97
CA ASN A 41 21.15 -1.88 -14.41
C ASN A 41 21.51 -2.78 -13.20
N ILE A 42 22.64 -3.50 -13.27
CA ILE A 42 23.17 -4.29 -12.14
C ILE A 42 23.46 -3.37 -10.95
N ILE A 43 24.15 -2.25 -11.19
CA ILE A 43 24.47 -1.28 -10.13
C ILE A 43 23.18 -0.72 -9.51
N ALA A 44 22.20 -0.33 -10.32
CA ALA A 44 20.91 0.13 -9.83
C ALA A 44 20.18 -0.95 -9.01
N ALA A 45 20.22 -2.21 -9.44
CA ALA A 45 19.64 -3.34 -8.70
C ALA A 45 20.30 -3.52 -7.32
N CYS A 46 21.63 -3.46 -7.25
CA CYS A 46 22.38 -3.56 -6.00
C CYS A 46 22.07 -2.39 -5.04
N LEU A 47 22.03 -1.16 -5.55
CA LEU A 47 21.67 0.02 -4.75
C LEU A 47 20.23 -0.08 -4.22
N LEU A 48 19.28 -0.49 -5.07
CA LEU A 48 17.89 -0.71 -4.65
C LEU A 48 17.76 -1.84 -3.64
N ALA A 49 18.54 -2.92 -3.77
CA ALA A 49 18.60 -4.00 -2.77
C ALA A 49 19.10 -3.47 -1.41
N GLY A 50 20.15 -2.64 -1.42
CA GLY A 50 20.65 -1.95 -0.23
C GLY A 50 19.58 -1.07 0.41
N LEU A 51 18.82 -0.30 -0.38
CA LEU A 51 17.70 0.51 0.11
C LEU A 51 16.58 -0.36 0.70
N VAL A 52 16.17 -1.45 0.02
CA VAL A 52 15.18 -2.41 0.53
C VAL A 52 15.63 -3.00 1.88
N GLY A 53 16.92 -3.29 2.01
CA GLY A 53 17.55 -3.71 3.28
C GLY A 53 17.45 -2.63 4.36
N ALA A 54 17.91 -1.42 4.05
CA ALA A 54 17.99 -0.29 4.98
C ALA A 54 16.62 0.13 5.54
N VAL A 55 15.56 0.10 4.74
CA VAL A 55 14.18 0.40 5.20
C VAL A 55 13.42 -0.84 5.69
N ALA A 56 14.12 -1.95 5.97
CA ALA A 56 13.57 -3.22 6.45
C ALA A 56 12.46 -3.83 5.58
N GLN A 57 12.33 -3.42 4.32
CA GLN A 57 11.35 -3.97 3.37
C GLN A 57 11.72 -5.38 2.89
N TRP A 58 12.93 -5.88 3.18
CA TRP A 58 13.30 -7.28 2.97
C TRP A 58 12.36 -8.27 3.69
N ARG A 59 11.73 -7.85 4.79
CA ARG A 59 10.71 -8.65 5.49
C ARG A 59 9.47 -8.89 4.63
N VAL A 60 9.11 -7.91 3.79
CA VAL A 60 7.99 -8.03 2.84
C VAL A 60 8.28 -9.13 1.82
N LEU A 61 9.52 -9.26 1.35
CA LEU A 61 9.92 -10.30 0.40
C LEU A 61 9.67 -11.72 0.94
N LYS A 62 9.83 -11.94 2.26
CA LYS A 62 9.56 -13.22 2.91
C LYS A 62 8.06 -13.57 3.00
N LEU A 63 7.20 -12.57 2.90
CA LEU A 63 5.74 -12.71 3.02
C LEU A 63 5.04 -12.78 1.65
N LEU A 64 5.77 -12.59 0.55
CA LEU A 64 5.20 -12.66 -0.78
C LEU A 64 4.77 -14.08 -1.12
N ASN A 65 3.52 -14.22 -1.56
CA ASN A 65 3.03 -15.49 -2.10
C ASN A 65 3.57 -15.75 -3.52
N LYS A 66 3.37 -16.98 -4.02
CA LYS A 66 3.83 -17.40 -5.36
C LYS A 66 3.36 -16.46 -6.48
N LYS A 67 2.10 -16.00 -6.42
CA LYS A 67 1.53 -15.09 -7.43
C LYS A 67 2.22 -13.73 -7.42
N GLN A 68 2.55 -13.21 -6.24
CA GLN A 68 3.28 -11.94 -6.10
C GLN A 68 4.72 -12.04 -6.62
N TRP A 69 5.41 -13.15 -6.36
CA TRP A 69 6.72 -13.40 -6.96
C TRP A 69 6.66 -13.49 -8.48
N ILE A 70 5.68 -14.21 -9.04
CA ILE A 70 5.46 -14.26 -10.50
C ILE A 70 5.23 -12.85 -11.05
N ASN A 71 4.41 -12.05 -10.39
CA ASN A 71 4.15 -10.66 -10.79
C ASN A 71 5.43 -9.80 -10.80
N LEU A 72 6.30 -9.95 -9.79
CA LEU A 72 7.59 -9.25 -9.74
C LEU A 72 8.55 -9.70 -10.85
N VAL A 73 8.58 -10.99 -11.15
CA VAL A 73 9.36 -11.54 -12.28
C VAL A 73 8.82 -10.99 -13.61
N VAL A 74 7.50 -10.94 -13.79
CA VAL A 74 6.86 -10.38 -15.00
C VAL A 74 7.23 -8.91 -15.19
N ILE A 75 7.22 -8.11 -14.12
CA ILE A 75 7.72 -6.72 -14.16
C ILE A 75 9.19 -6.67 -14.61
N GLY A 76 10.03 -7.55 -14.08
CA GLY A 76 11.43 -7.68 -14.46
C GLY A 76 11.64 -8.03 -15.93
N VAL A 77 10.90 -9.02 -16.43
CA VAL A 77 10.99 -9.51 -17.82
C VAL A 77 10.49 -8.45 -18.79
N ILE A 78 9.28 -7.93 -18.57
CA ILE A 78 8.64 -7.01 -19.50
C ILE A 78 9.19 -5.60 -19.34
N GLY A 79 9.51 -5.13 -18.13
CA GLY A 79 10.02 -3.77 -17.93
C GLY A 79 11.53 -3.66 -18.00
N GLY A 80 12.23 -4.69 -17.53
CA GLY A 80 13.66 -4.66 -17.25
C GLY A 80 14.57 -5.32 -18.28
N SER A 81 14.04 -6.11 -19.24
CA SER A 81 14.89 -6.84 -20.19
C SER A 81 14.36 -6.90 -21.63
N VAL A 82 13.22 -7.56 -21.89
CA VAL A 82 12.80 -7.87 -23.28
C VAL A 82 12.70 -6.63 -24.17
N PRO A 83 12.08 -5.51 -23.74
CA PRO A 83 12.04 -4.31 -24.57
C PRO A 83 13.41 -3.70 -24.83
N PHE A 84 14.35 -3.80 -23.88
CA PHE A 84 15.71 -3.32 -24.11
C PHE A 84 16.37 -4.10 -25.25
N VAL A 85 16.24 -5.43 -25.26
CA VAL A 85 16.79 -6.26 -26.35
C VAL A 85 16.17 -5.89 -27.69
N LEU A 86 14.84 -5.76 -27.77
CA LEU A 86 14.15 -5.36 -29.00
C LEU A 86 14.56 -3.95 -29.45
N PHE A 87 14.66 -3.01 -28.51
CA PHE A 87 15.05 -1.64 -28.79
C PHE A 87 16.51 -1.55 -29.27
N PHE A 88 17.45 -2.24 -28.61
CA PHE A 88 18.84 -2.28 -29.08
C PHE A 88 18.97 -2.94 -30.45
N LYS A 89 18.22 -4.02 -30.71
CA LYS A 89 18.18 -4.62 -32.05
C LYS A 89 17.62 -3.64 -33.08
N SER A 90 16.60 -2.85 -32.73
CA SER A 90 16.07 -1.81 -33.63
C SER A 90 17.12 -0.78 -34.01
N LEU A 91 17.99 -0.37 -33.08
CA LEU A 91 19.06 0.60 -33.34
C LEU A 91 20.12 0.09 -34.32
N THR A 92 20.20 -1.23 -34.55
CA THR A 92 21.08 -1.82 -35.58
C THR A 92 20.45 -1.84 -36.98
N LEU A 93 19.14 -1.57 -37.08
CA LEU A 93 18.36 -1.71 -38.31
C LEU A 93 17.78 -0.38 -38.80
N VAL A 94 17.47 0.55 -37.88
CA VAL A 94 16.93 1.87 -38.21
C VAL A 94 17.75 2.98 -37.54
N PRO A 95 17.73 4.21 -38.07
CA PRO A 95 18.40 5.35 -37.45
C PRO A 95 17.97 5.55 -35.99
N ALA A 96 18.93 5.90 -35.13
CA ALA A 96 18.67 6.15 -33.71
C ALA A 96 17.61 7.25 -33.48
N THR A 97 17.52 8.22 -34.39
CA THR A 97 16.50 9.27 -34.39
C THR A 97 15.09 8.71 -34.59
N GLN A 98 14.93 7.74 -35.49
CA GLN A 98 13.66 7.06 -35.74
C GLN A 98 13.25 6.18 -34.55
N ALA A 99 14.17 5.35 -34.02
CA ALA A 99 13.89 4.53 -32.84
C ALA A 99 13.56 5.38 -31.61
N ALA A 100 14.31 6.47 -31.36
CA ALA A 100 14.05 7.40 -30.27
C ALA A 100 12.70 8.13 -30.44
N PHE A 101 12.31 8.47 -31.67
CA PHE A 101 10.98 9.01 -31.95
C PHE A 101 9.89 8.02 -31.54
N ILE A 102 10.00 6.76 -31.98
CA ILE A 102 9.00 5.72 -31.69
C ILE A 102 8.87 5.55 -30.16
N HIS A 103 9.99 5.48 -29.45
CA HIS A 103 9.98 5.41 -28.00
C HIS A 103 9.34 6.62 -27.33
N LYS A 104 9.52 7.84 -27.86
CA LYS A 104 8.87 9.05 -27.33
C LYS A 104 7.35 9.02 -27.46
N THR A 105 6.77 8.11 -28.24
CA THR A 105 5.30 7.90 -28.28
C THR A 105 4.76 7.12 -27.08
N LEU A 106 5.62 6.62 -26.18
CA LEU A 106 5.26 5.82 -25.00
C LEU A 106 4.07 6.39 -24.21
N PHE A 107 4.06 7.71 -23.95
CA PHE A 107 3.00 8.34 -23.16
C PHE A 107 1.60 8.24 -23.81
N VAL A 108 1.53 8.17 -25.14
CA VAL A 108 0.26 7.93 -25.87
C VAL A 108 -0.22 6.52 -25.60
N TRP A 109 0.65 5.52 -25.75
CA TRP A 109 0.32 4.13 -25.49
C TRP A 109 -0.08 3.91 -24.04
N VAL A 110 0.64 4.51 -23.08
CA VAL A 110 0.27 4.46 -21.67
C VAL A 110 -1.09 5.10 -21.42
N ALA A 111 -1.39 6.27 -22.01
CA ALA A 111 -2.68 6.93 -21.84
C ALA A 111 -3.85 6.12 -22.42
N VAL A 112 -3.69 5.54 -23.61
CA VAL A 112 -4.71 4.67 -24.23
C VAL A 112 -4.91 3.42 -23.37
N MET A 113 -3.83 2.73 -23.00
CA MET A 113 -3.93 1.50 -22.23
C MET A 113 -4.42 1.74 -20.81
N SER A 114 -4.10 2.89 -20.19
CA SER A 114 -4.60 3.22 -18.86
C SER A 114 -6.10 3.55 -18.89
N ALA A 115 -6.58 4.23 -19.94
CA ALA A 115 -8.01 4.44 -20.14
C ALA A 115 -8.76 3.11 -20.31
N VAL A 116 -8.21 2.15 -21.07
CA VAL A 116 -8.85 0.85 -21.34
C VAL A 116 -8.75 -0.12 -20.15
N TYR A 117 -7.54 -0.37 -19.63
CA TYR A 117 -7.28 -1.46 -18.68
C TYR A 117 -7.29 -1.04 -17.21
N LEU A 118 -7.08 0.25 -16.92
CA LEU A 118 -7.16 0.82 -15.58
C LEU A 118 -8.42 1.65 -15.37
N LYS A 119 -9.19 1.88 -16.44
CA LYS A 119 -10.39 2.74 -16.44
C LYS A 119 -10.09 4.17 -15.96
N GLU A 120 -8.88 4.66 -16.25
CA GLU A 120 -8.50 6.05 -15.94
C GLU A 120 -9.34 7.01 -16.79
N LYS A 121 -10.00 7.98 -16.15
CA LYS A 121 -10.81 8.99 -16.84
C LYS A 121 -9.94 10.11 -17.39
N VAL A 122 -9.43 9.92 -18.61
CA VAL A 122 -8.67 10.95 -19.33
C VAL A 122 -9.65 11.93 -20.00
N SER A 123 -9.64 13.19 -19.57
CA SER A 123 -10.54 14.24 -20.05
C SER A 123 -10.23 14.62 -21.51
N ARG A 124 -11.17 15.29 -22.18
CA ARG A 124 -10.94 15.83 -23.54
C ARG A 124 -9.77 16.82 -23.60
N LEU A 125 -9.58 17.61 -22.55
CA LEU A 125 -8.46 18.55 -22.44
C LEU A 125 -7.13 17.82 -22.20
N GLN A 126 -7.12 16.72 -21.45
CA GLN A 126 -5.94 15.87 -21.32
C GLN A 126 -5.57 15.20 -22.65
N TRP A 127 -6.55 14.72 -23.42
CA TRP A 127 -6.31 14.24 -24.78
C TRP A 127 -5.79 15.34 -25.72
N LEU A 128 -6.31 16.57 -25.61
CA LEU A 128 -5.77 17.71 -26.33
C LEU A 128 -4.29 17.96 -25.97
N GLY A 129 -3.96 17.94 -24.68
CA GLY A 129 -2.57 18.04 -24.22
C GLY A 129 -1.66 16.97 -24.83
N ILE A 130 -2.11 15.71 -24.86
CA ILE A 130 -1.40 14.59 -25.50
C ILE A 130 -1.19 14.85 -26.99
N VAL A 131 -2.21 15.32 -27.72
CA VAL A 131 -2.10 15.64 -29.16
C VAL A 131 -1.11 16.77 -29.40
N VAL A 132 -1.16 17.84 -28.60
CA VAL A 132 -0.21 18.97 -28.69
C VAL A 132 1.22 18.48 -28.46
N MET A 133 1.44 17.63 -27.47
CA MET A 133 2.75 17.01 -27.22
C MET A 133 3.19 16.14 -28.39
N MET A 134 2.29 15.35 -28.98
CA MET A 134 2.61 14.51 -30.14
C MET A 134 3.04 15.32 -31.36
N ILE A 135 2.41 16.47 -31.62
CA ILE A 135 2.87 17.41 -32.66
C ILE A 135 4.31 17.85 -32.35
N GLY A 136 4.59 18.23 -31.11
CA GLY A 136 5.94 18.54 -30.66
C GLY A 136 6.94 17.40 -30.91
N VAL A 137 6.59 16.16 -30.55
CA VAL A 137 7.42 14.97 -30.79
C VAL A 137 7.68 14.74 -32.28
N VAL A 138 6.66 14.90 -33.15
CA VAL A 138 6.81 14.79 -34.63
C VAL A 138 7.80 15.82 -35.17
N MET A 139 7.78 17.04 -34.64
CA MET A 139 8.69 18.09 -35.07
C MET A 139 10.15 17.87 -34.60
N LEU A 140 10.42 16.97 -33.65
CA LEU A 140 11.80 16.68 -33.21
C LEU A 140 12.63 15.89 -34.22
N GLY A 141 12.00 15.12 -35.10
CA GLY A 141 12.70 14.23 -36.02
C GLY A 141 12.04 14.02 -37.37
N GLY A 142 10.78 14.45 -37.55
CA GLY A 142 10.00 14.27 -38.77
C GLY A 142 9.71 12.80 -39.11
N LEU A 143 8.89 12.58 -40.15
CA LEU A 143 8.58 11.26 -40.70
C LEU A 143 9.34 10.95 -42.01
N LYS A 144 10.19 11.88 -42.46
CA LYS A 144 10.83 11.81 -43.78
C LYS A 144 11.97 10.80 -43.78
N GLY A 145 12.00 9.90 -44.76
CA GLY A 145 13.06 8.91 -44.94
C GLY A 145 13.01 7.74 -43.95
N TRP A 146 11.86 7.48 -43.34
CA TRP A 146 11.69 6.35 -42.42
C TRP A 146 11.70 5.01 -43.15
N ASP A 147 12.41 4.05 -42.56
CA ASP A 147 12.32 2.64 -42.91
C ASP A 147 11.21 1.98 -42.09
N TRP A 148 10.23 1.38 -42.75
CA TRP A 148 9.09 0.70 -42.13
C TRP A 148 9.29 -0.83 -42.01
N GLY A 149 10.54 -1.29 -42.13
CA GLY A 149 10.92 -2.69 -41.97
C GLY A 149 10.94 -3.17 -40.52
N ILE A 150 11.64 -4.29 -40.31
CA ILE A 150 11.68 -5.02 -39.02
C ILE A 150 12.16 -4.12 -37.87
N GLY A 151 13.15 -3.24 -38.11
CA GLY A 151 13.66 -2.34 -37.08
C GLY A 151 12.60 -1.41 -36.51
N PHE A 152 11.71 -0.86 -37.35
CA PHE A 152 10.58 -0.05 -36.89
C PHE A 152 9.67 -0.83 -35.95
N PHE A 153 9.25 -2.03 -36.34
CA PHE A 153 8.35 -2.86 -35.53
C PHE A 153 9.00 -3.37 -34.23
N LEU A 154 10.32 -3.58 -34.23
CA LEU A 154 11.05 -3.89 -32.99
C LEU A 154 11.05 -2.70 -32.01
N ALA A 155 11.28 -1.47 -32.49
CA ALA A 155 11.22 -0.27 -31.66
C ALA A 155 9.78 -0.02 -31.14
N LEU A 156 8.78 -0.23 -31.99
CA LEU A 156 7.38 -0.08 -31.61
C LEU A 156 6.96 -1.17 -30.60
N GLY A 157 7.36 -2.42 -30.83
CA GLY A 157 7.12 -3.54 -29.93
C GLY A 157 7.73 -3.31 -28.55
N ALA A 158 8.98 -2.81 -28.49
CA ALA A 158 9.61 -2.41 -27.23
C ALA A 158 8.80 -1.33 -26.50
N THR A 159 8.35 -0.31 -27.24
CA THR A 159 7.57 0.81 -26.68
C THR A 159 6.23 0.34 -26.12
N ILE A 160 5.51 -0.52 -26.84
CA ILE A 160 4.24 -1.11 -26.40
C ILE A 160 4.46 -2.00 -25.18
N LEU A 161 5.53 -2.80 -25.13
CA LEU A 161 5.84 -3.62 -23.97
C LEU A 161 6.15 -2.77 -22.72
N TRP A 162 6.85 -1.65 -22.85
CA TRP A 162 7.01 -0.71 -21.74
C TRP A 162 5.69 -0.06 -21.31
N ALA A 163 4.78 0.21 -22.24
CA ALA A 163 3.44 0.68 -21.89
C ALA A 163 2.66 -0.41 -21.13
N ILE A 164 2.69 -1.65 -21.61
CA ILE A 164 2.09 -2.83 -20.94
C ILE A 164 2.66 -2.98 -19.52
N GLU A 165 3.99 -2.93 -19.38
CA GLU A 165 4.61 -3.00 -18.06
C GLU A 165 4.15 -1.85 -17.16
N THR A 166 4.01 -0.63 -17.66
CA THR A 166 3.52 0.49 -16.85
C THR A 166 2.11 0.19 -16.29
N ILE A 167 1.23 -0.41 -17.09
CA ILE A 167 -0.10 -0.83 -16.65
C ILE A 167 -0.05 -1.98 -15.63
N ILE A 168 0.78 -2.99 -15.89
CA ILE A 168 0.97 -4.15 -15.01
C ILE A 168 1.56 -3.71 -13.67
N ALA A 169 2.62 -2.91 -13.70
CA ALA A 169 3.28 -2.34 -12.54
C ALA A 169 2.29 -1.51 -11.72
N LYS A 170 1.45 -0.66 -12.35
CA LYS A 170 0.41 0.10 -11.63
C LYS A 170 -0.53 -0.80 -10.81
N LYS A 171 -0.96 -1.94 -11.37
CA LYS A 171 -1.82 -2.90 -10.66
C LYS A 171 -1.08 -3.63 -9.54
N ILE A 172 0.15 -4.07 -9.80
CA ILE A 172 0.96 -4.81 -8.82
C ILE A 172 1.32 -3.92 -7.62
N LEU A 173 1.63 -2.65 -7.87
CA LEU A 173 2.03 -1.67 -6.86
C LEU A 173 0.92 -1.29 -5.87
N GLN A 174 -0.33 -1.65 -6.15
CA GLN A 174 -1.42 -1.53 -5.16
C GLN A 174 -1.13 -2.38 -3.92
N ASN A 175 -0.55 -3.56 -4.12
CA ASN A 175 -0.36 -4.56 -3.06
C ASN A 175 1.12 -4.79 -2.69
N ILE A 176 2.04 -4.12 -3.40
CA ILE A 176 3.49 -4.25 -3.18
C ILE A 176 4.11 -2.87 -2.95
N PRO A 177 5.09 -2.72 -2.03
CA PRO A 177 5.84 -1.47 -1.90
C PRO A 177 6.51 -1.04 -3.20
N ALA A 178 6.53 0.27 -3.48
CA ALA A 178 7.12 0.82 -4.70
C ALA A 178 8.60 0.46 -4.86
N LEU A 179 9.36 0.52 -3.75
CA LEU A 179 10.79 0.21 -3.73
C LEU A 179 11.06 -1.28 -4.04
N VAL A 180 10.21 -2.20 -3.56
CA VAL A 180 10.29 -3.63 -3.90
C VAL A 180 10.01 -3.86 -5.39
N GLY A 181 9.00 -3.18 -5.95
CA GLY A 181 8.72 -3.23 -7.38
C GLY A 181 9.87 -2.69 -8.23
N ALA A 182 10.45 -1.55 -7.82
CA ALA A 182 11.61 -0.94 -8.47
C ALA A 182 12.83 -1.88 -8.46
N TRP A 183 13.13 -2.45 -7.29
CA TRP A 183 14.19 -3.45 -7.14
C TRP A 183 13.96 -4.65 -8.05
N ALA A 184 12.76 -5.24 -8.03
CA ALA A 184 12.43 -6.40 -8.84
C ALA A 184 12.59 -6.13 -10.34
N ARG A 185 12.15 -4.95 -10.82
CA ARG A 185 12.34 -4.53 -12.21
C ARG A 185 13.81 -4.56 -12.62
N MET A 186 14.68 -3.99 -11.79
CA MET A 186 16.11 -3.90 -12.07
C MET A 186 16.81 -5.24 -11.90
N ALA A 187 16.53 -5.98 -10.83
CA ALA A 187 17.19 -7.24 -10.51
C ALA A 187 16.88 -8.34 -11.53
N PHE A 188 15.59 -8.63 -11.75
CA PHE A 188 15.19 -9.66 -12.72
C PHE A 188 15.47 -9.24 -14.17
N GLY A 189 15.38 -7.94 -14.46
CA GLY A 189 15.78 -7.40 -15.76
C GLY A 189 17.27 -7.62 -16.03
N ALA A 190 18.14 -7.27 -15.07
CA ALA A 190 19.58 -7.46 -15.17
C ALA A 190 19.96 -8.93 -15.36
N VAL A 191 19.36 -9.87 -14.62
CA VAL A 191 19.60 -11.31 -14.79
C VAL A 191 19.37 -11.75 -16.25
N LEU A 192 18.26 -11.33 -16.84
CA LEU A 192 17.94 -11.70 -18.23
C LEU A 192 18.85 -11.03 -19.26
N LEU A 193 19.26 -9.78 -19.01
CA LEU A 193 20.21 -9.09 -19.89
C LEU A 193 21.62 -9.69 -19.81
N ILE A 194 22.04 -10.18 -18.63
CA ILE A 194 23.28 -10.95 -18.46
C ILE A 194 23.20 -12.25 -19.28
N VAL A 195 22.11 -13.02 -19.12
CA VAL A 195 21.90 -14.27 -19.88
C VAL A 195 21.91 -14.00 -21.38
N TYR A 196 21.23 -12.94 -21.83
CA TYR A 196 21.24 -12.53 -23.22
C TYR A 196 22.65 -12.19 -23.72
N SER A 197 23.42 -11.41 -22.97
CA SER A 197 24.78 -11.02 -23.35
C SER A 197 25.72 -12.22 -23.44
N ILE A 198 25.61 -13.16 -22.49
CA ILE A 198 26.35 -14.43 -22.54
C ILE A 198 25.96 -15.25 -23.77
N ALA A 199 24.65 -15.37 -24.05
CA ALA A 199 24.15 -16.12 -25.20
C ALA A 199 24.56 -15.51 -26.55
N GLN A 200 24.78 -14.20 -26.62
CA GLN A 200 25.31 -13.50 -27.80
C GLN A 200 26.85 -13.54 -27.91
N GLY A 201 27.53 -14.16 -26.95
CA GLY A 201 29.00 -14.18 -26.89
C GLY A 201 29.64 -12.87 -26.42
N SER A 202 28.85 -11.88 -25.98
CA SER A 202 29.33 -10.59 -25.48
C SER A 202 29.44 -10.51 -23.95
N GLY A 203 29.35 -11.65 -23.25
CA GLY A 203 29.39 -11.69 -21.78
C GLY A 203 30.64 -11.04 -21.14
N GLN A 204 31.81 -11.16 -21.79
CA GLN A 204 33.04 -10.51 -21.31
C GLN A 204 32.96 -8.97 -21.36
N ALA A 205 32.17 -8.42 -22.29
CA ALA A 205 31.99 -6.97 -22.40
C ALA A 205 31.25 -6.37 -21.21
N LEU A 206 30.57 -7.17 -20.37
CA LEU A 206 29.93 -6.73 -19.14
C LEU A 206 30.92 -6.24 -18.07
N ILE A 207 32.16 -6.75 -18.12
CA ILE A 207 33.20 -6.43 -17.15
C ILE A 207 33.89 -5.14 -17.60
N PRO A 208 33.81 -4.05 -16.81
CA PRO A 208 34.54 -2.83 -17.11
C PRO A 208 36.05 -3.10 -17.19
N GLN A 209 36.70 -2.63 -18.26
CA GLN A 209 38.14 -2.77 -18.49
C GLN A 209 38.93 -1.54 -18.04
N THR A 210 38.25 -0.40 -17.83
CA THR A 210 38.89 0.86 -17.44
C THR A 210 38.17 1.52 -16.26
N TRP A 211 38.89 2.35 -15.50
CA TRP A 211 38.30 3.16 -14.43
C TRP A 211 37.26 4.16 -14.95
N GLU A 212 37.41 4.62 -16.19
CA GLU A 212 36.42 5.46 -16.84
C GLU A 212 35.08 4.71 -17.02
N GLN A 213 35.13 3.46 -17.50
CA GLN A 213 33.94 2.61 -17.62
C GLN A 213 33.28 2.34 -16.26
N VAL A 214 34.08 2.07 -15.22
CA VAL A 214 33.59 1.91 -13.84
C VAL A 214 32.91 3.18 -13.35
N GLY A 215 33.56 4.34 -13.51
CA GLY A 215 33.04 5.63 -13.08
C GLY A 215 31.71 5.96 -13.74
N TRP A 216 31.61 5.81 -15.07
CA TRP A 216 30.38 6.06 -15.79
C TRP A 216 29.27 5.07 -15.43
N ALA A 217 29.59 3.78 -15.25
CA ALA A 217 28.61 2.80 -14.84
C ALA A 217 28.06 3.10 -13.43
N LEU A 218 28.91 3.52 -12.49
CA LEU A 218 28.49 3.92 -11.13
C LEU A 218 27.61 5.16 -11.13
N VAL A 219 28.04 6.24 -11.79
CA VAL A 219 27.30 7.50 -11.85
C VAL A 219 25.93 7.29 -12.50
N THR A 220 25.90 6.65 -13.67
CA THR A 220 24.65 6.42 -14.39
C THR A 220 23.76 5.36 -13.74
N GLY A 221 24.35 4.37 -13.06
CA GLY A 221 23.62 3.41 -12.23
C GLY A 221 22.97 4.05 -10.99
N MET A 222 23.64 5.01 -10.35
CA MET A 222 23.07 5.78 -9.24
C MET A 222 21.91 6.66 -9.69
N VAL A 223 22.08 7.37 -10.82
CA VAL A 223 21.02 8.19 -11.41
C VAL A 223 19.84 7.30 -11.83
N LEU A 224 20.10 6.12 -12.41
CA LEU A 224 19.08 5.15 -12.75
C LEU A 224 18.32 4.63 -11.50
N CYS A 225 19.03 4.36 -10.41
CA CYS A 225 18.41 3.99 -9.13
C CYS A 225 17.39 5.06 -8.67
N GLY A 226 17.81 6.33 -8.65
CA GLY A 226 16.93 7.45 -8.31
C GLY A 226 15.73 7.58 -9.26
N TYR A 227 15.95 7.41 -10.57
CA TYR A 227 14.90 7.44 -11.58
C TYR A 227 13.85 6.34 -11.34
N VAL A 228 14.27 5.08 -11.21
CA VAL A 228 13.34 3.95 -11.07
C VAL A 228 12.60 4.04 -9.73
N ALA A 229 13.28 4.44 -8.65
CA ALA A 229 12.63 4.65 -7.35
C ALA A 229 11.55 5.74 -7.41
N CYS A 230 11.83 6.88 -8.05
CA CYS A 230 10.86 7.96 -8.22
C CYS A 230 9.72 7.56 -9.16
N TRP A 231 10.03 6.89 -10.28
CA TRP A 231 9.06 6.40 -11.25
C TRP A 231 8.07 5.44 -10.62
N TYR A 232 8.55 4.41 -9.91
CA TYR A 232 7.69 3.42 -9.24
C TYR A 232 6.87 4.04 -8.10
N THR A 233 7.45 4.99 -7.37
CA THR A 233 6.71 5.70 -6.31
C THR A 233 5.62 6.61 -6.90
N GLY A 234 5.93 7.33 -7.97
CA GLY A 234 4.98 8.14 -8.73
C GLY A 234 3.87 7.28 -9.31
N LEU A 235 4.22 6.17 -9.96
CA LEU A 235 3.27 5.22 -10.54
C LEU A 235 2.37 4.60 -9.47
N LYS A 236 2.89 4.27 -8.29
CA LYS A 236 2.05 3.80 -7.17
C LYS A 236 1.01 4.84 -6.78
N LYS A 237 1.42 6.10 -6.61
CA LYS A 237 0.59 7.17 -6.02
C LYS A 237 -0.30 7.94 -7.01
N LEU A 238 0.07 8.02 -8.29
CA LEU A 238 -0.58 8.85 -9.31
C LEU A 238 -1.00 8.01 -10.52
N SER A 239 -1.83 8.55 -11.41
CA SER A 239 -2.31 7.82 -12.59
C SER A 239 -1.16 7.54 -13.56
N ALA A 240 -1.22 6.40 -14.25
CA ALA A 240 -0.20 5.99 -15.21
C ALA A 240 -0.09 7.00 -16.37
N SER A 241 -1.24 7.50 -16.83
CA SER A 241 -1.32 8.58 -17.83
C SER A 241 -0.60 9.86 -17.37
N PHE A 242 -0.78 10.27 -16.11
CA PHE A 242 -0.13 11.48 -15.58
C PHE A 242 1.38 11.32 -15.46
N VAL A 243 1.84 10.22 -14.85
CA VAL A 243 3.28 10.00 -14.62
C VAL A 243 4.04 9.89 -15.94
N SER A 244 3.50 9.15 -16.92
CA SER A 244 4.13 9.00 -18.24
C SER A 244 4.09 10.28 -19.08
N THR A 245 3.03 11.09 -18.98
CA THR A 245 2.94 12.36 -19.69
C THR A 245 3.93 13.38 -19.14
N VAL A 246 4.04 13.52 -17.81
CA VAL A 246 5.02 14.43 -17.20
C VAL A 246 6.46 14.04 -17.54
N LEU A 247 6.74 12.73 -17.68
CA LEU A 247 8.08 12.25 -18.04
C LEU A 247 8.60 12.82 -19.38
N VAL A 248 7.71 13.18 -20.31
CA VAL A 248 8.10 13.77 -21.61
C VAL A 248 8.86 15.09 -21.44
N LEU A 249 8.66 15.80 -20.33
CA LEU A 249 9.41 17.01 -19.96
C LEU A 249 10.91 16.75 -19.73
N ALA A 250 11.34 15.50 -19.64
CA ALA A 250 12.76 15.14 -19.62
C ALA A 250 13.51 15.66 -20.86
N PHE A 251 12.86 15.74 -22.03
CA PHE A 251 13.53 16.16 -23.25
C PHE A 251 13.95 17.63 -23.27
N PRO A 252 13.07 18.61 -22.96
CA PRO A 252 13.50 20.00 -22.78
C PRO A 252 14.68 20.14 -21.81
N ILE A 253 14.69 19.37 -20.71
CA ILE A 253 15.77 19.38 -19.72
C ILE A 253 17.09 18.92 -20.35
N THR A 254 17.09 17.82 -21.12
CA THR A 254 18.27 17.34 -21.85
C THR A 254 18.79 18.39 -22.83
N VAL A 255 17.92 19.07 -23.59
CA VAL A 255 18.33 20.10 -24.56
C VAL A 255 18.97 21.30 -23.87
N VAL A 256 18.41 21.76 -22.75
CA VAL A 256 18.99 22.85 -21.96
C VAL A 256 20.39 22.47 -21.45
N LEU A 257 20.57 21.27 -20.92
CA LEU A 257 21.89 20.78 -20.47
C LEU A 257 22.90 20.66 -21.63
N GLN A 258 22.44 20.20 -22.80
CA GLN A 258 23.26 20.13 -24.00
C GLN A 258 23.69 21.52 -24.48
N ASN A 259 22.81 22.51 -24.41
CA ASN A 259 23.14 23.89 -24.73
C ASN A 259 24.14 24.49 -23.74
N ILE A 260 23.96 24.28 -22.43
CA ILE A 260 24.90 24.75 -21.40
C ILE A 260 26.32 24.24 -21.67
N THR A 261 26.46 23.01 -22.17
CA THR A 261 27.77 22.40 -22.44
C THR A 261 28.37 22.74 -23.80
N THR A 262 27.56 23.07 -24.81
CA THR A 262 28.06 23.37 -26.17
C THR A 262 28.04 24.86 -26.52
N GLY A 263 27.34 25.69 -25.75
CA GLY A 263 27.09 27.09 -26.05
C GLY A 263 26.20 27.32 -27.28
N GLN A 264 25.66 26.26 -27.89
CA GLN A 264 24.88 26.33 -29.12
C GLN A 264 23.42 25.98 -28.87
N TRP A 265 22.53 26.94 -29.13
CA TRP A 265 21.09 26.71 -29.07
C TRP A 265 20.59 26.08 -30.37
N PRO A 266 19.99 24.88 -30.32
CA PRO A 266 19.39 24.27 -31.49
C PRO A 266 18.03 24.95 -31.76
N SER A 267 18.05 26.04 -32.53
CA SER A 267 16.85 26.86 -32.83
C SER A 267 15.67 26.04 -33.38
N ALA A 268 15.97 25.00 -34.16
CA ALA A 268 14.98 24.05 -34.69
C ALA A 268 14.19 23.29 -33.59
N LEU A 269 14.71 23.18 -32.37
CA LEU A 269 14.07 22.47 -31.26
C LEU A 269 13.21 23.37 -30.38
N ILE A 270 13.25 24.69 -30.55
CA ILE A 270 12.52 25.64 -29.69
C ILE A 270 11.01 25.40 -29.77
N VAL A 271 10.43 25.39 -30.97
CA VAL A 271 8.99 25.17 -31.16
C VAL A 271 8.55 23.79 -30.64
N PRO A 272 9.23 22.67 -30.98
CA PRO A 272 8.94 21.37 -30.36
C PRO A 272 8.93 21.40 -28.83
N MET A 273 9.94 22.01 -28.19
CA MET A 273 10.01 22.09 -26.72
C MET A 273 8.84 22.89 -26.13
N ILE A 274 8.47 24.02 -26.75
CA ILE A 274 7.31 24.81 -26.33
C ILE A 274 6.04 23.96 -26.41
N LEU A 275 5.84 23.21 -27.49
CA LEU A 275 4.68 22.33 -27.64
C LEU A 275 4.66 21.21 -26.58
N LEU A 276 5.80 20.61 -26.26
CA LEU A 276 5.89 19.61 -25.19
C LEU A 276 5.53 20.20 -23.83
N VAL A 277 6.07 21.37 -23.49
CA VAL A 277 5.80 22.05 -22.22
C VAL A 277 4.35 22.53 -22.14
N ALA A 278 3.83 23.15 -23.20
CA ALA A 278 2.46 23.64 -23.27
C ALA A 278 1.45 22.49 -23.19
N GLY A 279 1.65 21.42 -23.96
CA GLY A 279 0.77 20.26 -23.94
C GLY A 279 0.80 19.51 -22.60
N ALA A 280 1.97 19.39 -21.97
CA ALA A 280 2.08 18.86 -20.61
C ALA A 280 1.41 19.79 -19.59
N GLY A 281 1.53 21.11 -19.75
CA GLY A 281 0.84 22.11 -18.93
C GLY A 281 -0.68 21.99 -19.03
N VAL A 282 -1.23 21.92 -20.24
CA VAL A 282 -2.66 21.66 -20.49
C VAL A 282 -3.09 20.35 -19.84
N PHE A 283 -2.31 19.28 -20.01
CA PHE A 283 -2.60 17.99 -19.40
C PHE A 283 -2.64 18.11 -17.87
N VAL A 284 -1.59 18.66 -17.24
CA VAL A 284 -1.46 18.78 -15.78
C VAL A 284 -2.54 19.69 -15.20
N MET A 285 -2.81 20.85 -15.80
CA MET A 285 -3.85 21.77 -15.36
C MET A 285 -5.25 21.18 -15.50
N SER A 286 -5.50 20.42 -16.58
CA SER A 286 -6.75 19.70 -16.76
C SER A 286 -6.84 18.44 -15.88
N SER A 287 -5.72 17.96 -15.36
CA SER A 287 -5.68 16.85 -14.41
C SER A 287 -6.23 17.36 -13.09
N ARG A 288 -7.55 17.54 -13.00
CA ARG A 288 -8.28 17.69 -11.74
C ARG A 288 -8.20 16.37 -10.98
N GLN A 289 -7.03 16.02 -10.47
CA GLN A 289 -6.97 15.13 -9.34
C GLN A 289 -7.43 15.97 -8.16
N LYS A 290 -8.68 15.74 -7.73
CA LYS A 290 -9.26 16.36 -6.54
C LYS A 290 -8.19 16.29 -5.43
N ASN A 291 -7.71 17.44 -4.97
CA ASN A 291 -7.22 17.53 -3.60
C ASN A 291 -8.37 17.01 -2.72
N LEU A 292 -8.23 15.84 -2.11
CA LEU A 292 -8.99 15.47 -0.92
C LEU A 292 -8.58 16.52 0.14
N THR A 293 -9.32 17.60 0.45
CA THR A 293 -10.73 17.83 0.88
C THR A 293 -10.93 19.36 1.04
N PRO A 294 -12.15 19.96 1.11
CA PRO A 294 -12.98 19.98 2.33
C PRO A 294 -14.44 19.52 2.13
N ALA A 295 -15.00 19.08 3.25
CA ALA A 295 -16.33 18.54 3.49
C ALA A 295 -17.48 19.41 2.95
N LEU A 296 -18.49 18.75 2.36
CA LEU A 296 -19.94 19.11 2.29
C LEU A 296 -20.65 18.45 1.09
N SER A 297 -19.92 17.97 0.07
CA SER A 297 -20.52 17.30 -1.10
C SER A 297 -20.53 15.77 -1.04
N LEU A 298 -19.93 15.17 0.00
CA LEU A 298 -19.70 13.72 0.11
C LEU A 298 -20.91 12.89 0.52
N ILE A 299 -22.03 13.50 0.92
CA ILE A 299 -23.20 12.72 1.36
C ILE A 299 -23.92 12.09 0.16
N LYS A 300 -23.91 12.75 -1.01
CA LYS A 300 -24.69 12.31 -2.18
C LYS A 300 -23.94 11.36 -3.13
N GLU A 301 -22.61 11.48 -3.24
CA GLU A 301 -21.79 10.59 -4.10
C GLU A 301 -21.40 9.27 -3.38
N ARG A 302 -21.46 9.20 -2.04
CA ARG A 302 -21.11 8.00 -1.27
C ARG A 302 -22.12 6.88 -1.50
N GLU A 303 -23.41 7.20 -1.62
CA GLU A 303 -24.46 6.23 -1.97
C GLU A 303 -24.26 5.65 -3.38
N THR A 304 -23.70 6.44 -4.31
CA THR A 304 -23.47 6.00 -5.69
C THR A 304 -22.16 5.21 -5.86
N MET A 305 -21.10 5.52 -5.11
CA MET A 305 -19.81 4.80 -5.19
C MET A 305 -19.80 3.43 -4.49
N VAL A 306 -20.61 3.24 -3.44
CA VAL A 306 -20.78 1.93 -2.79
C VAL A 306 -21.32 0.88 -3.76
N SER A 307 -21.96 1.30 -4.86
CA SER A 307 -22.46 0.40 -5.91
C SER A 307 -21.41 -0.12 -6.91
N MET A 308 -20.18 0.44 -6.94
CA MET A 308 -19.19 0.18 -8.00
C MET A 308 -17.88 -0.49 -7.55
N VAL A 309 -17.63 -0.61 -6.25
CA VAL A 309 -16.52 -1.41 -5.71
C VAL A 309 -17.06 -2.82 -5.43
N SER A 310 -16.28 -3.88 -5.69
CA SER A 310 -16.69 -5.22 -5.26
C SER A 310 -17.01 -5.15 -3.76
N PRO A 311 -18.19 -5.59 -3.30
CA PRO A 311 -18.56 -5.58 -1.89
C PRO A 311 -17.48 -6.18 -0.98
N GLN A 312 -16.71 -7.12 -1.53
CA GLN A 312 -15.62 -7.80 -0.87
C GLN A 312 -14.37 -6.94 -0.65
N LEU A 313 -14.07 -5.98 -1.53
CA LEU A 313 -12.94 -5.04 -1.35
C LEU A 313 -13.30 -3.95 -0.35
N LEU A 314 -14.55 -3.46 -0.37
CA LEU A 314 -15.05 -2.53 0.65
C LEU A 314 -15.08 -3.18 2.03
N SER A 315 -15.57 -4.42 2.14
CA SER A 315 -15.61 -5.14 3.41
C SER A 315 -14.22 -5.46 3.96
N GLN A 316 -13.22 -5.63 3.10
CA GLN A 316 -11.81 -5.81 3.50
C GLN A 316 -11.21 -4.52 4.09
N GLU A 317 -11.31 -3.38 3.39
CA GLU A 317 -10.78 -2.12 3.90
C GLU A 317 -11.50 -1.68 5.18
N GLN A 318 -12.83 -1.82 5.22
CA GLN A 318 -13.64 -1.48 6.40
C GLN A 318 -13.28 -2.34 7.62
N GLY A 319 -13.09 -3.64 7.43
CA GLY A 319 -12.67 -4.54 8.50
C GLY A 319 -11.29 -4.21 9.05
N ILE A 320 -10.33 -3.88 8.19
CA ILE A 320 -8.98 -3.47 8.62
C ILE A 320 -9.03 -2.19 9.46
N ILE A 321 -9.73 -1.16 9.00
CA ILE A 321 -9.86 0.11 9.75
C ILE A 321 -10.58 -0.11 11.07
N ARG A 322 -11.72 -0.83 11.07
CA ARG A 322 -12.46 -1.16 12.31
C ARG A 322 -11.55 -1.88 13.30
N CYS A 323 -10.78 -2.87 12.83
CA CYS A 323 -9.85 -3.62 13.68
C CYS A 323 -8.78 -2.70 14.28
N ALA A 324 -8.25 -1.75 13.50
CA ALA A 324 -7.28 -0.78 13.97
C ALA A 324 -7.86 0.15 15.05
N ARG A 325 -9.10 0.64 14.90
CA ARG A 325 -9.76 1.48 15.92
C ARG A 325 -9.82 0.79 17.28
N TYR A 326 -10.22 -0.48 17.31
CA TYR A 326 -10.26 -1.25 18.54
C TYR A 326 -8.87 -1.63 19.07
N ALA A 327 -7.92 -1.94 18.19
CA ALA A 327 -6.58 -2.36 18.58
C ALA A 327 -5.68 -1.20 19.06
N PHE A 328 -5.99 0.04 18.69
CA PHE A 328 -5.13 1.20 18.91
C PHE A 328 -4.90 1.53 20.39
N SER A 329 -5.94 1.64 21.21
CA SER A 329 -5.80 2.03 22.62
C SER A 329 -4.90 1.12 23.43
N PRO A 330 -5.10 -0.22 23.47
CA PRO A 330 -4.23 -1.09 24.24
C PRO A 330 -2.81 -1.16 23.64
N ASN A 331 -2.65 -0.90 22.34
CA ASN A 331 -1.34 -0.82 21.70
C ASN A 331 -0.57 0.43 22.12
N ARG A 332 -1.23 1.59 22.17
CA ARG A 332 -0.67 2.84 22.71
C ARG A 332 -0.25 2.72 24.17
N LEU A 333 -0.94 1.89 24.95
CA LEU A 333 -0.61 1.60 26.35
C LEU A 333 0.46 0.49 26.50
N HIS A 334 1.03 0.01 25.39
CA HIS A 334 2.02 -1.08 25.33
C HIS A 334 1.54 -2.40 25.96
N PHE A 335 0.23 -2.65 25.95
CA PHE A 335 -0.34 -3.89 26.50
C PHE A 335 -0.35 -5.03 25.47
N CYS A 336 -0.61 -4.73 24.20
CA CYS A 336 -0.64 -5.73 23.13
C CYS A 336 -0.24 -5.14 21.77
N GLY A 337 0.19 -6.01 20.85
CA GLY A 337 0.58 -5.61 19.50
C GLY A 337 1.96 -4.93 19.43
N PRO A 338 2.47 -4.68 18.21
CA PRO A 338 3.83 -4.17 18.00
C PRO A 338 3.98 -2.73 18.51
N ASP A 339 5.18 -2.33 18.95
CA ASP A 339 5.46 -0.98 19.47
C ASP A 339 5.50 0.10 18.35
N LYS A 340 4.34 0.31 17.71
CA LYS A 340 4.14 1.11 16.50
C LYS A 340 2.78 1.83 16.52
N SER A 341 2.29 2.22 17.69
CA SER A 341 1.00 2.90 17.86
C SER A 341 0.92 4.20 17.06
N GLY A 342 2.03 4.93 16.90
CA GLY A 342 2.09 6.13 16.04
C GLY A 342 1.85 5.85 14.55
N GLU A 343 2.32 4.70 14.03
CA GLU A 343 2.04 4.29 12.64
C GLU A 343 0.55 3.92 12.49
N MET A 344 -0.02 3.20 13.45
CA MET A 344 -1.45 2.87 13.46
C MET A 344 -2.33 4.13 13.52
N LEU A 345 -1.95 5.12 14.34
CA LEU A 345 -2.64 6.41 14.41
C LEU A 345 -2.61 7.16 13.08
N ALA A 346 -1.50 7.10 12.34
CA ALA A 346 -1.40 7.74 11.03
C ALA A 346 -2.37 7.11 10.02
N TYR A 347 -2.52 5.79 10.01
CA TYR A 347 -3.50 5.11 9.15
C TYR A 347 -4.94 5.46 9.53
N LEU A 348 -5.25 5.54 10.83
CA LEU A 348 -6.56 5.98 11.31
C LEU A 348 -6.83 7.42 10.85
N GLY A 349 -5.92 8.37 11.11
CA GLY A 349 -6.12 9.77 10.72
C GLY A 349 -6.26 10.00 9.20
N GLU A 350 -5.72 9.11 8.36
CA GLU A 350 -5.93 9.16 6.90
C GLU A 350 -7.15 8.35 6.43
N ASN A 351 -7.77 7.57 7.32
CA ASN A 351 -8.83 6.60 7.02
C ASN A 351 -8.45 5.67 5.84
N THR A 352 -7.20 5.19 5.85
CA THR A 352 -6.66 4.33 4.78
C THR A 352 -6.21 2.99 5.32
N ALA A 353 -6.56 1.93 4.61
CA ALA A 353 -6.07 0.59 4.87
C ALA A 353 -5.16 0.15 3.73
N ASP A 354 -3.97 -0.32 4.07
CA ASP A 354 -3.06 -0.94 3.12
C ASP A 354 -2.39 -2.18 3.73
N TYR A 355 -1.42 -2.75 3.01
CA TYR A 355 -0.67 -3.90 3.50
C TYR A 355 0.14 -3.58 4.77
N GLY A 356 0.59 -2.35 4.96
CA GLY A 356 1.31 -1.91 6.15
C GLY A 356 0.44 -2.03 7.39
N LEU A 357 -0.76 -1.45 7.37
CA LEU A 357 -1.71 -1.59 8.49
C LEU A 357 -2.10 -3.04 8.73
N ARG A 358 -2.37 -3.80 7.67
CA ARG A 358 -2.67 -5.25 7.75
C ARG A 358 -1.54 -6.02 8.43
N TYR A 359 -0.29 -5.71 8.08
CA TYR A 359 0.87 -6.31 8.71
C TYR A 359 0.95 -5.95 10.19
N LEU A 360 0.76 -4.68 10.57
CA LEU A 360 0.74 -4.26 11.98
C LEU A 360 -0.28 -5.04 12.80
N LEU A 361 -1.51 -5.17 12.29
CA LEU A 361 -2.59 -5.91 12.96
C LEU A 361 -2.29 -7.41 13.05
N SER A 362 -1.59 -7.99 12.06
CA SER A 362 -1.17 -9.40 12.10
C SER A 362 -0.16 -9.73 13.21
N GLN A 363 0.52 -8.73 13.76
CA GLN A 363 1.49 -8.91 14.84
C GLN A 363 0.85 -8.93 16.24
N PHE A 364 -0.48 -8.76 16.36
CA PHE A 364 -1.15 -8.90 17.64
C PHE A 364 -1.28 -10.38 18.01
N GLU A 365 -0.43 -10.82 18.94
CA GLU A 365 -0.25 -12.22 19.35
C GLU A 365 -1.50 -12.92 19.86
N VAL A 366 -2.47 -12.17 20.40
CA VAL A 366 -3.74 -12.72 20.93
C VAL A 366 -4.88 -12.46 19.95
N MET A 367 -5.10 -11.20 19.58
CA MET A 367 -6.23 -10.79 18.73
C MET A 367 -6.22 -11.48 17.36
N TYR A 368 -5.08 -11.45 16.66
CA TYR A 368 -5.03 -11.93 15.27
C TYR A 368 -5.29 -13.44 15.16
N PRO A 369 -4.77 -14.30 16.07
CA PRO A 369 -5.19 -15.69 16.13
C PRO A 369 -6.69 -15.91 16.33
N TYR A 370 -7.38 -15.13 17.17
CA TYR A 370 -8.84 -15.24 17.31
C TYR A 370 -9.55 -14.90 16.00
N LEU A 371 -9.16 -13.81 15.36
CA LEU A 371 -9.72 -13.41 14.07
C LEU A 371 -9.55 -14.50 13.02
N LYS A 372 -8.36 -15.13 12.97
CA LYS A 372 -8.10 -16.25 12.08
C LYS A 372 -8.98 -17.45 12.39
N ALA A 373 -9.11 -17.85 13.66
CA ALA A 373 -9.94 -18.98 14.06
C ALA A 373 -11.43 -18.77 13.71
N ILE A 374 -11.95 -17.56 13.92
CA ILE A 374 -13.33 -17.20 13.54
C ILE A 374 -13.49 -17.25 12.01
N ALA A 375 -12.54 -16.71 11.26
CA ALA A 375 -12.58 -16.71 9.80
C ALA A 375 -12.54 -18.13 9.23
N ASP A 376 -11.61 -18.96 9.73
CA ASP A 376 -11.43 -20.36 9.30
C ASP A 376 -12.71 -21.19 9.56
N ALA A 377 -13.30 -21.06 10.75
CA ALA A 377 -14.55 -21.75 11.12
C ALA A 377 -15.75 -21.31 10.26
N ASN A 378 -15.72 -20.10 9.70
CA ASN A 378 -16.78 -19.55 8.84
C ASN A 378 -16.42 -19.58 7.35
N HIS A 379 -15.36 -20.28 6.96
CA HIS A 379 -14.89 -20.39 5.57
C HIS A 379 -14.61 -19.03 4.89
N LEU A 380 -14.15 -18.05 5.67
CA LEU A 380 -13.74 -16.74 5.17
C LEU A 380 -12.22 -16.71 5.01
N SER A 381 -11.73 -16.34 3.82
CA SER A 381 -10.29 -16.35 3.51
C SER A 381 -9.51 -15.21 4.17
N ASP A 382 -10.18 -14.16 4.65
CA ASP A 382 -9.54 -13.00 5.26
C ASP A 382 -9.91 -12.86 6.75
N PRO A 383 -8.95 -13.05 7.67
CA PRO A 383 -9.14 -12.80 9.11
C PRO A 383 -9.57 -11.37 9.43
N LEU A 384 -9.25 -10.40 8.57
CA LEU A 384 -9.60 -8.99 8.76
C LEU A 384 -10.86 -8.57 8.00
N HIS A 385 -11.64 -9.53 7.51
CA HIS A 385 -12.94 -9.25 6.93
C HIS A 385 -13.86 -8.56 7.95
N GLU A 386 -14.60 -7.52 7.55
CA GLU A 386 -15.45 -6.70 8.44
C GLU A 386 -16.31 -7.52 9.41
N LYS A 387 -17.02 -8.53 8.91
CA LYS A 387 -17.85 -9.41 9.76
C LYS A 387 -17.04 -10.21 10.79
N VAL A 388 -15.82 -10.64 10.47
CA VAL A 388 -14.96 -11.38 11.41
C VAL A 388 -14.48 -10.45 12.52
N VAL A 389 -14.08 -9.24 12.14
CA VAL A 389 -13.64 -8.19 13.08
C VAL A 389 -14.79 -7.77 14.00
N GLU A 390 -15.99 -7.58 13.45
CA GLU A 390 -17.20 -7.32 14.25
C GLU A 390 -17.50 -8.48 15.19
N ALA A 391 -17.41 -9.73 14.73
CA ALA A 391 -17.66 -10.92 15.54
C ALA A 391 -16.76 -10.94 16.77
N TYR A 392 -15.47 -10.63 16.62
CA TYR A 392 -14.52 -10.65 17.71
C TYR A 392 -14.73 -9.50 18.71
N TRP A 393 -14.91 -8.26 18.23
CA TRP A 393 -14.96 -7.08 19.11
C TRP A 393 -16.34 -6.77 19.69
N VAL A 394 -17.39 -6.94 18.89
CA VAL A 394 -18.77 -6.51 19.20
C VAL A 394 -19.73 -7.70 19.33
N GLY A 395 -19.45 -8.76 18.56
CA GLY A 395 -20.26 -9.96 18.46
C GLY A 395 -21.26 -9.90 17.31
N ASN A 396 -21.42 -11.03 16.62
CA ASN A 396 -22.43 -11.27 15.60
C ASN A 396 -22.65 -12.79 15.38
N GLU A 397 -23.38 -13.15 14.32
CA GLU A 397 -23.74 -14.54 14.00
C GLU A 397 -22.54 -15.47 13.76
N LEU A 398 -21.36 -14.96 13.38
CA LEU A 398 -20.19 -15.80 13.08
C LEU A 398 -19.62 -16.51 14.31
N LEU A 399 -19.98 -16.07 15.52
CA LEU A 399 -19.57 -16.73 16.76
C LEU A 399 -20.36 -18.02 17.04
N ASP A 400 -21.42 -18.29 16.28
CA ASP A 400 -22.22 -19.51 16.45
C ASP A 400 -21.67 -20.72 15.68
N THR A 401 -20.76 -20.50 14.73
CA THR A 401 -20.14 -21.54 13.91
C THR A 401 -18.96 -22.27 14.57
N PRO A 402 -17.99 -21.60 15.24
CA PRO A 402 -16.88 -22.29 15.90
C PRO A 402 -17.38 -23.28 16.95
N SER A 403 -16.91 -24.51 16.86
CA SER A 403 -17.24 -25.58 17.79
C SER A 403 -16.49 -25.43 19.13
N LYS A 404 -16.92 -26.19 20.15
CA LYS A 404 -16.18 -26.30 21.41
C LYS A 404 -14.76 -26.82 21.19
N GLN A 405 -14.58 -27.72 20.22
CA GLN A 405 -13.28 -28.28 19.86
C GLN A 405 -12.38 -27.20 19.22
N ASP A 406 -12.92 -26.35 18.36
CA ASP A 406 -12.16 -25.25 17.75
C ASP A 406 -11.65 -24.28 18.83
N MET A 407 -12.51 -23.95 19.79
CA MET A 407 -12.14 -23.10 20.93
C MET A 407 -11.08 -23.76 21.83
N TYR A 408 -11.19 -25.07 22.06
CA TYR A 408 -10.20 -25.84 22.80
C TYR A 408 -8.83 -25.80 22.13
N ILE A 409 -8.77 -26.17 20.84
CA ILE A 409 -7.53 -26.17 20.04
C ILE A 409 -6.93 -24.77 19.98
N HIS A 410 -7.78 -23.75 19.79
CA HIS A 410 -7.34 -22.37 19.77
C HIS A 410 -6.64 -21.96 21.08
N LEU A 411 -7.29 -22.17 22.23
CA LEU A 411 -6.74 -21.77 23.53
C LEU A 411 -5.53 -22.62 23.93
N LYS A 412 -5.58 -23.93 23.70
CA LYS A 412 -4.51 -24.86 24.08
C LYS A 412 -3.31 -24.77 23.16
N ASP A 413 -3.51 -24.92 21.85
CA ASP A 413 -2.42 -25.16 20.91
C ASP A 413 -1.98 -23.86 20.22
N THR A 414 -2.91 -22.94 19.95
CA THR A 414 -2.58 -21.65 19.30
C THR A 414 -2.09 -20.61 20.31
N LEU A 415 -2.85 -20.36 21.38
CA LEU A 415 -2.49 -19.39 22.41
C LEU A 415 -1.62 -19.96 23.53
N LYS A 416 -1.48 -21.29 23.59
CA LYS A 416 -0.62 -21.98 24.57
C LYS A 416 -0.99 -21.66 26.02
N VAL A 417 -2.27 -21.46 26.31
CA VAL A 417 -2.78 -21.10 27.65
C VAL A 417 -2.39 -22.16 28.69
N LYS A 418 -2.46 -23.45 28.31
CA LYS A 418 -2.05 -24.56 29.18
C LYS A 418 -0.56 -24.51 29.51
N ASP A 419 0.29 -24.23 28.52
CA ASP A 419 1.73 -24.18 28.71
C ASP A 419 2.15 -22.97 29.56
N ARG A 420 1.41 -21.85 29.43
CA ARG A 420 1.67 -20.60 30.18
C ARG A 420 1.20 -20.65 31.63
N PHE A 421 0.01 -21.20 31.89
CA PHE A 421 -0.65 -21.10 33.20
C PHE A 421 -0.84 -22.46 33.90
N GLY A 422 -0.44 -23.56 33.26
CA GLY A 422 -0.47 -24.91 33.82
C GLY A 422 -1.81 -25.64 33.67
N SER A 423 -1.75 -26.97 33.83
CA SER A 423 -2.90 -27.87 33.61
C SER A 423 -4.09 -27.60 34.52
N LYS A 424 -3.85 -27.23 35.80
CA LYS A 424 -4.95 -26.94 36.76
C LYS A 424 -5.77 -25.73 36.30
N TYR A 425 -5.08 -24.65 35.91
CA TYR A 425 -5.74 -23.46 35.38
C TYR A 425 -6.51 -23.77 34.10
N PHE A 426 -5.89 -24.53 33.20
CA PHE A 426 -6.52 -24.92 31.94
C PHE A 426 -7.77 -25.78 32.14
N GLY A 427 -7.83 -26.62 33.18
CA GLY A 427 -9.04 -27.37 33.54
C GLY A 427 -10.26 -26.46 33.78
N TYR A 428 -10.07 -25.33 34.47
CA TYR A 428 -11.14 -24.34 34.63
C TYR A 428 -11.58 -23.71 33.29
N ILE A 429 -10.67 -23.59 32.33
CA ILE A 429 -10.97 -23.09 30.99
C ILE A 429 -11.76 -24.14 30.19
N GLU A 430 -11.40 -25.43 30.30
CA GLU A 430 -12.14 -26.55 29.69
C GLU A 430 -13.61 -26.57 30.16
N ASP A 431 -13.86 -26.34 31.45
CA ASP A 431 -15.21 -26.24 32.02
C ASP A 431 -15.99 -25.05 31.43
N LYS A 432 -15.33 -23.91 31.21
CA LYS A 432 -15.93 -22.73 30.59
C LYS A 432 -16.25 -22.94 29.11
N ILE A 433 -15.38 -23.63 28.36
CA ILE A 433 -15.65 -24.04 26.97
C ILE A 433 -16.88 -24.94 26.94
N SER A 434 -16.95 -25.92 27.85
CA SER A 434 -18.10 -26.81 28.00
C SER A 434 -19.39 -26.05 28.32
N GLY A 435 -19.28 -24.98 29.11
CA GLY A 435 -20.34 -24.04 29.47
C GLY A 435 -20.80 -23.07 28.37
N GLY A 436 -20.25 -23.15 27.16
CA GLY A 436 -20.71 -22.36 26.00
C GLY A 436 -19.92 -21.09 25.74
N ALA A 437 -18.64 -21.06 26.12
CA ALA A 437 -17.75 -19.94 25.78
C ALA A 437 -17.68 -19.67 24.27
N LYS A 438 -17.48 -18.41 23.91
CA LYS A 438 -17.43 -17.93 22.53
C LYS A 438 -16.13 -17.19 22.26
N MET A 439 -15.66 -17.23 21.02
CA MET A 439 -14.45 -16.54 20.53
C MET A 439 -14.62 -15.00 20.42
N HIS A 440 -15.18 -14.38 21.46
CA HIS A 440 -15.37 -12.94 21.56
C HIS A 440 -14.29 -12.33 22.48
N HIS A 441 -13.93 -11.07 22.26
CA HIS A 441 -12.91 -10.38 23.03
C HIS A 441 -13.20 -10.41 24.55
N SER A 442 -14.47 -10.30 24.96
CA SER A 442 -14.85 -10.38 26.38
C SER A 442 -14.50 -11.72 27.04
N PHE A 443 -14.41 -12.84 26.31
CA PHE A 443 -13.93 -14.10 26.88
C PHE A 443 -12.46 -13.97 27.28
N GLN A 444 -11.63 -13.49 26.35
CA GLN A 444 -10.21 -13.29 26.56
C GLN A 444 -9.94 -12.36 27.76
N VAL A 445 -10.72 -11.28 27.91
CA VAL A 445 -10.52 -10.30 28.99
C VAL A 445 -11.02 -10.80 30.35
N MET A 446 -12.16 -11.49 30.40
CA MET A 446 -12.83 -11.84 31.67
C MET A 446 -12.47 -13.23 32.18
N ASN A 447 -12.03 -14.14 31.30
CA ASN A 447 -11.83 -15.54 31.65
C ASN A 447 -10.37 -15.98 31.60
N ILE A 448 -9.49 -15.20 30.96
CA ILE A 448 -8.04 -15.39 30.99
C ILE A 448 -7.43 -14.30 31.89
N TRP A 449 -7.32 -14.63 33.17
CA TRP A 449 -7.00 -13.73 34.29
C TRP A 449 -5.64 -13.02 34.20
N GLN A 450 -4.67 -13.59 33.48
CA GLN A 450 -3.41 -12.93 33.21
C GLN A 450 -3.41 -12.37 31.79
N ARG A 451 -3.12 -11.08 31.68
CA ARG A 451 -3.08 -10.41 30.37
C ARG A 451 -2.00 -11.06 29.52
N MET A 452 -2.35 -11.50 28.32
CA MET A 452 -1.38 -12.03 27.36
C MET A 452 -0.93 -10.91 26.42
N GLY A 453 0.38 -10.78 26.20
CA GLY A 453 0.98 -9.71 25.41
C GLY A 453 2.33 -9.26 25.98
N HIS A 454 2.65 -7.97 25.84
CA HIS A 454 3.95 -7.42 26.28
C HIS A 454 4.06 -7.23 27.80
N LYS A 455 2.93 -7.12 28.51
CA LYS A 455 2.88 -7.06 29.98
C LYS A 455 1.98 -8.16 30.52
N GLU A 456 2.61 -9.21 31.04
CA GLU A 456 1.92 -10.37 31.61
C GLU A 456 1.55 -10.13 33.09
N GLU A 457 0.70 -9.12 33.33
CA GLU A 457 0.20 -8.76 34.66
C GLU A 457 -1.22 -9.34 34.87
N PRO A 458 -1.59 -9.71 36.11
CA PRO A 458 -2.96 -10.07 36.44
C PRO A 458 -3.93 -8.93 36.15
N HIS A 459 -5.10 -9.27 35.61
CA HIS A 459 -6.16 -8.31 35.38
C HIS A 459 -6.77 -7.84 36.72
N THR A 460 -6.75 -6.53 36.99
CA THR A 460 -7.61 -5.91 38.01
C THR A 460 -9.02 -5.72 37.46
N VAL A 461 -10.02 -5.53 38.32
CA VAL A 461 -11.42 -5.29 37.92
C VAL A 461 -11.53 -4.05 37.02
N GLU A 462 -10.79 -2.98 37.34
CA GLU A 462 -10.73 -1.75 36.56
C GLU A 462 -10.12 -2.02 35.18
N SER A 463 -9.10 -2.87 35.13
CA SER A 463 -8.47 -3.26 33.87
C SER A 463 -9.39 -4.13 33.00
N ILE A 464 -10.19 -5.02 33.60
CA ILE A 464 -11.20 -5.82 32.91
C ILE A 464 -12.26 -4.89 32.31
N ASP A 465 -12.74 -3.94 33.10
CA ASP A 465 -13.77 -3.00 32.66
C ASP A 465 -13.27 -2.01 31.58
N SER A 466 -11.98 -1.69 31.59
CA SER A 466 -11.34 -0.83 30.58
C SER A 466 -10.98 -1.59 29.30
N CYS A 467 -10.58 -2.87 29.43
CA CYS A 467 -10.12 -3.70 28.33
C CYS A 467 -11.27 -4.41 27.61
N ARG A 468 -12.41 -4.66 28.25
CA ARG A 468 -13.59 -5.11 27.51
C ARG A 468 -14.06 -4.02 26.57
N ILE A 469 -14.75 -4.41 25.51
CA ILE A 469 -15.51 -3.46 24.71
C ILE A 469 -16.76 -3.07 25.50
N SER A 470 -16.68 -1.90 26.15
CA SER A 470 -17.80 -1.28 26.84
C SER A 470 -18.64 -0.46 25.86
N TRP A 471 -19.87 -0.13 26.23
CA TRP A 471 -20.74 0.71 25.43
C TRP A 471 -21.51 1.69 26.32
N GLY A 472 -21.90 2.82 25.75
CA GLY A 472 -22.65 3.84 26.46
C GLY A 472 -23.47 4.72 25.53
N LYS A 473 -24.52 5.33 26.08
CA LYS A 473 -25.37 6.27 25.36
C LYS A 473 -24.82 7.68 25.56
N VAL A 474 -24.65 8.43 24.46
CA VAL A 474 -24.13 9.80 24.51
C VAL A 474 -25.19 10.72 25.11
N ILE A 475 -24.83 11.44 26.18
CA ILE A 475 -25.73 12.40 26.86
C ILE A 475 -25.30 13.86 26.69
N ALA A 476 -24.01 14.11 26.46
CA ALA A 476 -23.49 15.44 26.20
C ALA A 476 -22.23 15.39 25.32
N ILE A 477 -22.04 16.43 24.51
CA ILE A 477 -20.86 16.63 23.66
C ILE A 477 -20.40 18.08 23.82
N ASP A 478 -19.15 18.27 24.24
CA ASP A 478 -18.50 19.58 24.33
C ASP A 478 -17.13 19.52 23.65
N GLY A 479 -17.07 19.98 22.40
CA GLY A 479 -15.87 19.89 21.57
C GLY A 479 -15.33 18.45 21.51
N PRO A 480 -14.08 18.17 21.91
CA PRO A 480 -13.51 16.82 21.91
C PRO A 480 -13.98 15.95 23.09
N VAL A 481 -14.76 16.48 24.02
CA VAL A 481 -15.23 15.77 25.21
C VAL A 481 -16.63 15.20 24.96
N ILE A 482 -16.81 13.91 25.24
CA ILE A 482 -18.09 13.21 25.12
C ILE A 482 -18.41 12.63 26.50
N THR A 483 -19.62 12.89 26.99
CA THR A 483 -20.13 12.26 28.22
C THR A 483 -21.13 11.17 27.84
N VAL A 484 -20.91 9.97 28.35
CA VAL A 484 -21.77 8.81 28.11
C VAL A 484 -22.32 8.22 29.40
N GLU A 485 -23.50 7.63 29.30
CA GLU A 485 -24.06 6.74 30.32
C GLU A 485 -23.73 5.29 29.98
N ARG A 486 -22.99 4.61 30.85
CA ARG A 486 -22.56 3.21 30.68
C ARG A 486 -22.74 2.42 31.97
N GLN A 487 -22.84 1.10 31.85
CA GLN A 487 -22.75 0.19 33.00
C GLN A 487 -21.32 -0.33 33.12
N PRO A 488 -20.60 -0.07 34.22
CA PRO A 488 -19.25 -0.59 34.42
C PRO A 488 -19.28 -1.99 35.05
N ILE A 489 -18.18 -2.73 34.97
CA ILE A 489 -17.98 -3.95 35.76
C ILE A 489 -17.45 -3.58 37.16
N ARG A 490 -18.02 -4.21 38.18
CA ARG A 490 -17.59 -4.13 39.58
C ARG A 490 -17.52 -5.54 40.17
N PHE A 491 -16.86 -5.66 41.32
CA PHE A 491 -16.75 -6.88 42.11
C PHE A 491 -17.32 -6.62 43.51
N ASP A 492 -18.22 -7.47 43.98
CA ASP A 492 -18.88 -7.34 45.30
C ASP A 492 -18.21 -8.17 46.41
N GLY A 493 -17.07 -8.82 46.12
CA GLY A 493 -16.42 -9.78 47.00
C GLY A 493 -16.74 -11.24 46.69
N ALA A 494 -17.78 -11.50 45.87
CA ALA A 494 -18.18 -12.85 45.48
C ALA A 494 -18.26 -13.03 43.95
N LYS A 495 -18.66 -12.00 43.19
CA LYS A 495 -18.84 -12.09 41.74
C LYS A 495 -18.59 -10.77 41.02
N LEU A 496 -18.18 -10.87 39.76
CA LEU A 496 -18.17 -9.76 38.80
C LEU A 496 -19.58 -9.52 38.28
N TYR A 497 -20.00 -8.25 38.21
CA TYR A 497 -21.32 -7.87 37.71
C TYR A 497 -21.28 -6.52 36.97
N LEU A 498 -22.25 -6.30 36.08
CA LEU A 498 -22.51 -4.98 35.52
C LEU A 498 -23.26 -4.14 36.56
N ALA A 499 -22.63 -3.09 37.05
CA ALA A 499 -23.21 -2.21 38.04
C ALA A 499 -24.29 -1.29 37.43
N THR A 500 -24.88 -0.47 38.29
CA THR A 500 -25.80 0.60 37.87
C THR A 500 -25.10 1.55 36.90
N VAL A 501 -25.90 2.19 36.04
CA VAL A 501 -25.41 3.16 35.06
C VAL A 501 -24.66 4.28 35.76
N GLU A 502 -23.48 4.64 35.23
CA GLU A 502 -22.69 5.78 35.64
C GLU A 502 -22.41 6.70 34.44
N GLN A 503 -22.18 7.99 34.73
CA GLN A 503 -21.69 8.93 33.73
C GLN A 503 -20.17 8.81 33.61
N ARG A 504 -19.68 8.63 32.39
CA ARG A 504 -18.25 8.56 32.07
C ARG A 504 -17.91 9.63 31.05
N VAL A 505 -16.91 10.44 31.36
CA VAL A 505 -16.36 11.43 30.43
C VAL A 505 -15.21 10.79 29.66
N ILE A 506 -15.32 10.79 28.34
CA ILE A 506 -14.28 10.32 27.43
C ILE A 506 -13.86 11.45 26.49
N ARG A 507 -12.71 11.30 25.83
CA ARG A 507 -12.21 12.27 24.84
C ARG A 507 -12.09 11.62 23.47
N ARG A 508 -12.75 12.19 22.45
CA ARG A 508 -12.47 11.88 21.05
C ARG A 508 -11.11 12.44 20.66
N HIS A 509 -10.36 11.70 19.86
CA HIS A 509 -9.06 12.15 19.40
C HIS A 509 -9.25 13.10 18.21
N LEU A 510 -8.60 14.25 18.21
CA LEU A 510 -8.65 15.20 17.08
C LEU A 510 -8.02 14.68 15.77
N ALA A 511 -7.34 13.54 15.83
CA ALA A 511 -6.68 12.87 14.69
C ALA A 511 -7.38 11.55 14.34
N ASP A 512 -8.59 11.33 14.85
CA ASP A 512 -9.43 10.19 14.51
C ASP A 512 -9.83 10.26 13.03
N ASP A 513 -10.25 9.13 12.47
CA ASP A 513 -10.60 8.96 11.05
C ASP A 513 -11.91 9.67 10.62
N GLY A 514 -12.41 10.56 11.48
CA GLY A 514 -13.70 11.24 11.38
C GLY A 514 -14.91 10.39 11.79
N SER A 515 -14.74 9.11 12.16
CA SER A 515 -15.88 8.22 12.45
C SER A 515 -16.74 8.66 13.65
N MET A 516 -16.13 9.38 14.60
CA MET A 516 -16.80 9.89 15.79
C MET A 516 -17.22 11.37 15.67
N ASP A 517 -16.92 12.04 14.56
CA ASP A 517 -17.29 13.45 14.38
C ASP A 517 -18.80 13.64 14.15
N ASP A 518 -19.47 12.62 13.59
CA ASP A 518 -20.92 12.59 13.37
C ASP A 518 -21.71 12.00 14.56
N ALA A 519 -21.06 11.73 15.70
CA ALA A 519 -21.76 11.25 16.89
C ALA A 519 -22.65 12.35 17.48
N ALA A 520 -23.89 12.00 17.79
CA ALA A 520 -24.89 12.92 18.34
C ALA A 520 -25.37 12.47 19.73
N ILE A 521 -25.92 13.42 20.48
CA ILE A 521 -26.64 13.10 21.73
C ILE A 521 -27.73 12.07 21.42
N GLY A 522 -27.77 10.99 22.19
CA GLY A 522 -28.68 9.87 22.02
C GLY A 522 -28.10 8.65 21.30
N ASP A 523 -26.97 8.79 20.59
CA ASP A 523 -26.30 7.66 19.95
C ASP A 523 -25.72 6.68 20.97
N TRP A 524 -25.66 5.41 20.59
CA TRP A 524 -24.86 4.41 21.30
C TRP A 524 -23.46 4.34 20.70
N ILE A 525 -22.43 4.26 21.53
CA ILE A 525 -21.04 4.13 21.09
C ILE A 525 -20.34 3.01 21.85
N SER A 526 -19.38 2.37 21.20
CA SER A 526 -18.45 1.44 21.86
C SER A 526 -17.18 2.16 22.29
N MET A 527 -16.55 1.66 23.35
CA MET A 527 -15.32 2.21 23.92
C MET A 527 -14.35 1.10 24.33
N HIS A 528 -13.06 1.34 24.09
CA HIS A 528 -11.95 0.50 24.53
C HIS A 528 -10.86 1.37 25.16
N TRP A 529 -10.59 1.16 26.45
CA TRP A 529 -9.69 2.01 27.28
C TRP A 529 -10.07 3.49 27.23
N ASP A 530 -11.35 3.80 27.47
CA ASP A 530 -11.94 5.15 27.44
C ASP A 530 -11.75 5.92 26.11
N LEU A 531 -11.35 5.22 25.03
CA LEU A 531 -11.37 5.76 23.68
C LEU A 531 -12.65 5.29 22.97
N PRO A 532 -13.42 6.17 22.33
CA PRO A 532 -14.53 5.76 21.48
C PRO A 532 -14.02 5.02 20.23
N CYS A 533 -14.70 3.95 19.81
CA CYS A 533 -14.27 3.11 18.68
C CYS A 533 -15.23 3.14 17.48
N GLU A 534 -16.55 3.05 17.72
CA GLU A 534 -17.58 3.20 16.68
C GLU A 534 -18.95 3.51 17.29
N ARG A 535 -19.82 4.12 16.48
CA ARG A 535 -21.27 4.21 16.74
C ARG A 535 -21.92 2.84 16.55
N LEU A 536 -22.84 2.50 17.44
CA LEU A 536 -23.47 1.19 17.50
C LEU A 536 -24.94 1.24 17.10
N HIS A 537 -25.34 0.25 16.32
CA HIS A 537 -26.74 -0.06 16.09
C HIS A 537 -27.34 -0.85 17.27
N ALA A 538 -28.67 -0.85 17.41
CA ALA A 538 -29.37 -1.58 18.46
C ALA A 538 -28.99 -3.08 18.51
N ARG A 539 -28.79 -3.71 17.34
CA ARG A 539 -28.29 -5.10 17.23
C ARG A 539 -26.93 -5.28 17.90
N GLN A 540 -26.00 -4.37 17.64
CA GLN A 540 -24.63 -4.44 18.18
C GLN A 540 -24.61 -4.20 19.69
N VAL A 541 -25.45 -3.27 20.19
CA VAL A 541 -25.64 -3.08 21.64
C VAL A 541 -26.17 -4.35 22.30
N ALA A 542 -27.16 -5.00 21.69
CA ALA A 542 -27.71 -6.26 22.19
C ALA A 542 -26.66 -7.40 22.17
N ASN A 543 -25.82 -7.47 21.13
CA ASN A 543 -24.74 -8.46 21.05
C ASN A 543 -23.67 -8.22 22.14
N LEU A 544 -23.21 -6.99 22.32
CA LEU A 544 -22.27 -6.64 23.38
C LEU A 544 -22.82 -6.99 24.76
N ALA A 545 -24.10 -6.69 25.03
CA ALA A 545 -24.78 -7.07 26.26
C ALA A 545 -24.85 -8.60 26.41
N ARG A 546 -25.23 -9.33 25.35
CA ARG A 546 -25.32 -10.80 25.36
C ARG A 546 -23.97 -11.45 25.66
N PHE A 547 -22.91 -11.12 24.92
CA PHE A 547 -21.60 -11.76 25.08
C PHE A 547 -20.88 -11.29 26.35
N THR A 548 -21.12 -10.05 26.82
CA THR A 548 -20.61 -9.59 28.11
C THR A 548 -21.25 -10.38 29.26
N ASN A 549 -22.58 -10.50 29.29
CA ASN A 549 -23.27 -11.24 30.35
C ASN A 549 -22.91 -12.74 30.33
N MET A 550 -22.81 -13.34 29.14
CA MET A 550 -22.37 -14.73 28.98
C MET A 550 -20.98 -14.96 29.57
N HIS A 551 -20.01 -14.12 29.19
CA HIS A 551 -18.62 -14.31 29.64
C HIS A 551 -18.39 -13.87 31.09
N LEU A 552 -19.18 -12.95 31.63
CA LEU A 552 -19.27 -12.66 33.07
C LEU A 552 -19.78 -13.88 33.85
N ALA A 553 -20.86 -14.52 33.39
CA ALA A 553 -21.41 -15.71 34.04
C ALA A 553 -20.41 -16.89 34.03
N LEU A 554 -19.61 -17.03 32.97
CA LEU A 554 -18.51 -18.01 32.94
C LEU A 554 -17.36 -17.62 33.86
N ALA A 555 -16.98 -16.34 33.91
CA ALA A 555 -15.90 -15.87 34.78
C ALA A 555 -16.22 -16.18 36.25
N ASN A 556 -17.44 -15.85 36.69
CA ASN A 556 -17.94 -16.05 38.04
C ASN A 556 -18.01 -17.51 38.52
N ARG A 557 -17.75 -18.50 37.67
CA ARG A 557 -17.57 -19.90 38.10
C ARG A 557 -16.21 -20.16 38.76
N THR A 558 -15.29 -19.20 38.64
CA THR A 558 -13.87 -19.32 38.99
C THR A 558 -13.30 -18.08 39.67
N VAL A 559 -14.13 -17.04 39.85
CA VAL A 559 -13.77 -15.82 40.59
C VAL A 559 -13.83 -16.12 42.09
#